data_AF-A0A3M1WHW1-F1
#
_entry.id   AF-A0A3M1WHW1-F1
#
_cell.length_a   1.000
_cell.length_b   1.000
_cell.length_c   1.000
_cell.angle_alpha   90.00
_cell.angle_beta   90.00
_cell.angle_gamma   90.00
#
_symmetry.space_group_name_H-M   'P 1'
#
loop_
_entity.id
_entity.type
_entity.pdbx_description
1 polymer ?
#
loop_
_entity_poly.entity_id
_entity_poly.type
_entity_poly.pdbx_seq_one_letter_code
_entity_poly.pdbx_strand_id
1 'polypeptide(L)'
;PPGELGRIDFRAKLPGTTAKQKGIVVESRRETLPAPEPQIVQNLFGTDYNHGFFQYKACDFCDDVVGETADISVGDAWLPEYIPDGRGTSLVIPRHPVLHQILEEAANAGRIHLERITVEQAVASQAGGFRQRREGLAYRLYLADRAGVWRPPKRVRPSNRLSRRRKAIYRLRTLLSERSHAAFQRALKAGAFEVFRNEMQALLDQYRALYRPTFWQRIRKGVVRRWKRWTRKANRQAS
;
A
#
# COMPACT_ATOMS: atom_id res chain seq x y z
N PRO A 1 10.59 10.94 24.22
CA PRO A 1 9.29 10.24 24.38
C PRO A 1 8.14 11.11 23.81
N PRO A 2 7.01 10.53 23.36
CA PRO A 2 5.86 11.27 22.82
C PRO A 2 5.11 12.12 23.85
N GLY A 3 5.66 12.30 25.06
CA GLY A 3 5.02 13.03 26.16
C GLY A 3 4.75 14.51 25.86
N GLU A 4 5.38 15.06 24.83
CA GLU A 4 5.21 16.44 24.39
C GLU A 4 4.43 16.54 23.07
N LEU A 5 3.87 15.42 22.57
CA LEU A 5 3.07 15.42 21.35
C LEU A 5 1.73 16.14 21.57
N GLY A 6 1.47 17.19 20.80
CA GLY A 6 0.24 17.98 20.83
C GLY A 6 -0.78 17.52 19.82
N ARG A 7 -0.44 17.61 18.53
CA ARG A 7 -1.33 17.28 17.41
C ARG A 7 -0.57 16.50 16.34
N ILE A 8 -1.28 15.58 15.66
CA ILE A 8 -0.79 15.00 14.41
C ILE A 8 -1.87 15.20 13.34
N ASP A 9 -1.51 15.81 12.22
CA ASP A 9 -2.32 15.84 11.01
C ASP A 9 -1.73 14.85 9.99
N PHE A 10 -2.48 13.80 9.66
CA PHE A 10 -2.10 12.77 8.70
C PHE A 10 -2.56 13.07 7.26
N ARG A 11 -3.15 14.25 7.02
CA ARG A 11 -3.79 14.62 5.74
C ARG A 11 -3.31 15.97 5.21
N ALA A 12 -2.20 16.48 5.73
CA ALA A 12 -1.59 17.70 5.25
C ALA A 12 -1.35 17.61 3.73
N LYS A 13 -1.78 18.64 3.00
CA LYS A 13 -1.67 18.71 1.55
C LYS A 13 -0.29 19.24 1.19
N LEU A 14 0.38 18.57 0.26
CA LEU A 14 1.70 18.96 -0.24
C LEU A 14 1.58 19.31 -1.74
N PRO A 15 1.51 20.60 -2.11
CA PRO A 15 1.47 21.02 -3.51
C PRO A 15 2.67 20.45 -4.29
N GLY A 16 2.43 20.08 -5.55
CA GLY A 16 3.48 19.53 -6.42
C GLY A 16 3.91 18.09 -6.11
N THR A 17 3.24 17.39 -5.19
CA THR A 17 3.49 15.97 -4.92
C THR A 17 2.50 15.06 -5.65
N THR A 18 2.81 13.77 -5.69
CA THR A 18 1.96 12.72 -6.29
C THR A 18 0.92 12.20 -5.29
N ALA A 19 -0.15 11.55 -5.75
CA ALA A 19 -1.15 10.90 -4.91
C ALA A 19 -0.57 9.85 -3.92
N LYS A 20 0.65 9.36 -4.20
CA LYS A 20 1.37 8.43 -3.33
C LYS A 20 2.08 9.09 -2.17
N GLN A 21 2.33 10.39 -2.22
CA GLN A 21 3.05 11.14 -1.21
C GLN A 21 2.04 11.82 -0.30
N LYS A 22 1.96 11.37 0.94
CA LYS A 22 0.99 11.91 1.92
C LYS A 22 1.75 12.80 2.89
N GLY A 23 1.26 14.02 3.10
CA GLY A 23 1.81 14.93 4.10
C GLY A 23 1.41 14.52 5.50
N ILE A 24 2.36 14.60 6.43
CA ILE A 24 2.14 14.47 7.87
C ILE A 24 2.74 15.69 8.57
N VAL A 25 1.97 16.29 9.49
CA VAL A 25 2.41 17.37 10.36
C VAL A 25 2.31 16.88 11.80
N VAL A 26 3.36 17.12 12.58
CA VAL A 26 3.46 16.70 13.98
C VAL A 26 3.79 17.93 14.80
N GLU A 27 2.88 18.32 15.69
CA GLU A 27 3.02 19.50 16.53
C GLU A 27 3.34 19.11 17.96
N SER A 28 4.30 19.83 18.56
CA SER A 28 4.62 19.73 19.97
C SER A 28 3.68 20.61 20.80
N ARG A 29 3.42 20.20 22.05
CA ARG A 29 2.70 21.02 23.05
C ARG A 29 3.53 22.19 23.56
N ARG A 30 4.86 22.17 23.39
CA ARG A 30 5.79 23.17 23.93
C ARG A 30 6.18 24.27 22.94
N GLU A 31 6.01 24.04 21.64
CA GLU A 31 6.49 24.98 20.63
C GLU A 31 5.36 25.89 20.15
N THR A 32 5.50 27.19 20.44
CA THR A 32 4.83 28.27 19.72
C THR A 32 5.79 28.80 18.66
N LEU A 33 5.65 28.29 17.43
CA LEU A 33 6.21 28.77 16.16
C LEU A 33 7.64 28.32 15.76
N PRO A 34 7.88 28.17 14.43
CA PRO A 34 6.90 28.16 13.34
C PRO A 34 6.11 26.83 13.28
N ALA A 35 4.98 26.83 12.57
CA ALA A 35 4.21 25.60 12.34
C ALA A 35 5.09 24.56 11.64
N PRO A 36 5.06 23.27 12.06
CA PRO A 36 5.93 22.26 11.48
C PRO A 36 5.58 22.05 10.00
N GLU A 37 6.60 22.13 9.15
CA GLU A 37 6.45 21.85 7.72
C GLU A 37 6.00 20.40 7.49
N PRO A 38 5.03 20.14 6.59
CA PRO A 38 4.56 18.79 6.35
C PRO A 38 5.67 17.91 5.77
N GLN A 39 5.86 16.73 6.35
CA GLN A 39 6.79 15.74 5.83
C GLN A 39 6.06 14.68 5.00
N ILE A 40 6.77 14.07 4.05
CA ILE A 40 6.24 12.94 3.30
C ILE A 40 6.28 11.70 4.21
N VAL A 41 5.12 11.15 4.56
CA VAL A 41 5.00 10.01 5.49
C VAL A 41 5.79 8.80 5.02
N GLN A 42 5.96 8.61 3.71
CA GLN A 42 6.72 7.51 3.11
C GLN A 42 8.22 7.55 3.43
N ASN A 43 8.74 8.70 3.91
CA ASN A 43 10.13 8.81 4.37
C ASN A 43 10.31 8.33 5.81
N LEU A 44 9.22 8.16 6.56
CA LEU A 44 9.26 7.72 7.95
C LEU A 44 9.37 6.19 8.05
N PHE A 45 10.05 5.71 9.09
CA PHE A 45 10.17 4.28 9.34
C PHE A 45 8.80 3.66 9.64
N GLY A 46 8.50 2.52 9.02
CA GLY A 46 7.31 1.73 9.32
C GLY A 46 6.02 2.16 8.62
N THR A 47 6.06 3.12 7.69
CA THR A 47 4.86 3.66 7.03
C THR A 47 4.51 3.00 5.69
N ASP A 48 5.38 2.13 5.15
CA ASP A 48 5.02 1.32 3.98
C ASP A 48 4.00 0.26 4.38
N TYR A 49 2.76 0.42 3.90
CA TYR A 49 1.65 -0.52 4.09
C TYR A 49 1.99 -1.95 3.65
N ASN A 50 3.00 -2.14 2.81
CA ASN A 50 3.45 -3.47 2.41
C ASN A 50 4.19 -4.23 3.50
N HIS A 51 4.69 -3.56 4.53
CA HIS A 51 5.33 -4.22 5.67
C HIS A 51 4.29 -4.95 6.54
N GLY A 52 3.04 -4.49 6.55
CA GLY A 52 1.98 -5.09 7.37
C GLY A 52 2.19 -4.94 8.88
N PHE A 53 3.01 -3.98 9.31
CA PHE A 53 3.21 -3.69 10.74
C PHE A 53 1.87 -3.44 11.42
N PHE A 54 1.72 -4.03 12.59
CA PHE A 54 0.55 -3.95 13.45
C PHE A 54 -0.76 -4.43 12.82
N GLN A 55 -0.73 -5.07 11.64
CA GLN A 55 -1.92 -5.66 11.04
C GLN A 55 -2.52 -6.72 11.98
N TYR A 56 -3.84 -6.73 12.11
CA TYR A 56 -4.55 -7.75 12.89
C TYR A 56 -4.56 -9.10 12.19
N LYS A 57 -4.53 -10.19 12.99
CA LYS A 57 -4.53 -11.55 12.46
C LYS A 57 -5.77 -11.84 11.61
N ALA A 58 -6.93 -11.29 11.95
CA ALA A 58 -8.16 -11.45 11.17
C ALA A 58 -8.01 -10.96 9.71
N CYS A 59 -7.18 -9.94 9.47
CA CYS A 59 -6.94 -9.41 8.12
C CYS A 59 -6.25 -10.43 7.20
N ASP A 60 -5.52 -11.41 7.74
CA ASP A 60 -4.91 -12.48 6.95
C ASP A 60 -5.96 -13.35 6.23
N PHE A 61 -7.19 -13.35 6.75
CA PHE A 61 -8.30 -14.18 6.28
C PHE A 61 -9.37 -13.39 5.52
N CYS A 62 -9.20 -12.10 5.25
CA CYS A 62 -10.19 -11.34 4.50
C CYS A 62 -10.07 -11.61 3.00
N ASP A 63 -11.19 -11.94 2.33
CA ASP A 63 -11.28 -12.18 0.89
C ASP A 63 -11.97 -11.04 0.12
N ASP A 64 -12.53 -10.03 0.81
CA ASP A 64 -13.13 -8.84 0.22
C ASP A 64 -12.10 -7.70 0.08
N VAL A 65 -12.02 -7.15 -1.13
CA VAL A 65 -11.11 -6.05 -1.52
C VAL A 65 -11.84 -4.73 -1.69
N VAL A 66 -13.09 -4.75 -2.14
CA VAL A 66 -13.80 -3.57 -2.65
C VAL A 66 -15.09 -3.30 -1.89
N GLY A 67 -15.35 -3.94 -0.75
CA GLY A 67 -16.62 -3.78 -0.04
C GLY A 67 -17.77 -4.27 -0.91
N GLU A 68 -17.71 -5.54 -1.32
CA GLU A 68 -18.56 -6.08 -2.39
C GLU A 68 -20.07 -6.04 -2.08
N THR A 69 -20.43 -5.98 -0.80
CA THR A 69 -21.81 -5.94 -0.30
C THR A 69 -22.31 -4.52 -0.01
N ALA A 70 -21.49 -3.49 -0.24
CA ALA A 70 -21.89 -2.11 -0.01
C ALA A 70 -22.70 -1.56 -1.20
N ASP A 71 -23.72 -0.75 -0.91
CA ASP A 71 -24.49 -0.02 -1.93
C ASP A 71 -23.60 0.88 -2.80
N ILE A 72 -22.53 1.40 -2.21
CA ILE A 72 -21.46 2.13 -2.88
C ILE A 72 -20.12 1.80 -2.24
N SER A 73 -19.10 1.58 -3.07
CA SER A 73 -17.71 1.46 -2.61
C SER A 73 -16.90 2.65 -3.08
N VAL A 74 -16.07 3.19 -2.19
CA VAL A 74 -15.15 4.29 -2.50
C VAL A 74 -13.74 3.90 -2.03
N GLY A 75 -12.74 4.10 -2.88
CA GLY A 75 -11.35 3.85 -2.53
C GLY A 75 -10.40 4.66 -3.41
N ASP A 76 -9.11 4.68 -3.07
CA ASP A 76 -8.10 5.40 -3.85
C ASP A 76 -7.90 4.74 -5.23
N ALA A 77 -7.84 5.54 -6.30
CA ALA A 77 -7.58 5.05 -7.65
C ALA A 77 -6.05 4.96 -7.93
N TRP A 78 -5.47 3.77 -7.78
CA TRP A 78 -4.03 3.55 -7.98
C TRP A 78 -3.64 3.23 -9.43
N LEU A 79 -4.16 4.00 -10.38
CA LEU A 79 -3.78 3.89 -11.79
C LEU A 79 -2.68 4.91 -12.16
N PRO A 80 -1.73 4.54 -13.06
CA PRO A 80 -0.64 5.42 -13.49
C PRO A 80 -1.05 6.83 -13.91
N GLU A 81 -2.20 6.96 -14.56
CA GLU A 81 -2.80 8.20 -15.05
C GLU A 81 -3.22 9.15 -13.92
N TYR A 82 -3.64 8.64 -12.76
CA TYR A 82 -4.12 9.45 -11.64
C TYR A 82 -3.03 9.78 -10.61
N ILE A 83 -1.93 9.02 -10.59
CA ILE A 83 -0.84 9.22 -9.62
C ILE A 83 -0.23 10.64 -9.65
N PRO A 84 -0.03 11.30 -10.82
CA PRO A 84 0.58 12.62 -10.85
C PRO A 84 -0.21 13.70 -10.10
N ASP A 85 -1.53 13.57 -9.94
CA ASP A 85 -2.35 14.53 -9.20
C ASP A 85 -2.28 14.26 -7.69
N GLY A 86 -1.55 15.11 -6.95
CA GLY A 86 -1.43 15.06 -5.49
C GLY A 86 -2.73 15.27 -4.72
N ARG A 87 -3.80 15.77 -5.36
CA ARG A 87 -5.13 15.86 -4.74
C ARG A 87 -5.77 14.49 -4.58
N GLY A 88 -5.37 13.53 -5.42
CA GLY A 88 -5.88 12.17 -5.46
C GLY A 88 -7.14 12.02 -6.33
N THR A 89 -7.45 10.79 -6.68
CA THR A 89 -8.65 10.41 -7.43
C THR A 89 -9.27 9.20 -6.74
N SER A 90 -10.61 9.18 -6.64
CA SER A 90 -11.33 8.07 -6.03
C SER A 90 -11.88 7.14 -7.10
N LEU A 91 -11.68 5.83 -6.90
CA LEU A 91 -12.45 4.79 -7.56
C LEU A 91 -13.79 4.66 -6.83
N VAL A 92 -14.89 4.80 -7.57
CA VAL A 92 -16.25 4.68 -7.04
C VAL A 92 -16.97 3.55 -7.77
N ILE A 93 -17.59 2.63 -7.01
CA ILE A 93 -18.39 1.53 -7.53
C ILE A 93 -19.80 1.67 -6.93
N PRO A 94 -20.72 2.38 -7.61
CA PRO A 94 -22.12 2.43 -7.19
C PRO A 94 -22.82 1.14 -7.63
N ARG A 95 -23.48 0.45 -6.70
CA ARG A 95 -24.32 -0.74 -6.96
C ARG A 95 -25.80 -0.41 -6.85
N HIS A 96 -26.16 0.54 -5.99
CA HIS A 96 -27.53 0.98 -5.83
C HIS A 96 -27.88 2.08 -6.85
N PRO A 97 -28.98 1.95 -7.62
CA PRO A 97 -29.32 2.88 -8.70
C PRO A 97 -29.52 4.32 -8.21
N VAL A 98 -30.13 4.52 -7.04
CA VAL A 98 -30.30 5.86 -6.44
C VAL A 98 -28.95 6.54 -6.17
N LEU A 99 -27.94 5.80 -5.69
CA LEU A 99 -26.61 6.37 -5.44
C LEU A 99 -25.89 6.70 -6.75
N HIS A 100 -26.10 5.89 -7.79
CA HIS A 100 -25.61 6.20 -9.12
C HIS A 100 -26.22 7.51 -9.64
N GLN A 101 -27.53 7.67 -9.53
CA GLN A 101 -28.24 8.89 -9.92
C GLN A 101 -27.73 10.12 -9.17
N ILE A 102 -27.53 10.04 -7.85
CA ILE A 102 -26.97 11.15 -7.05
C ILE A 102 -25.59 11.58 -7.57
N LEU A 103 -24.75 10.62 -7.98
CA LEU A 103 -23.43 10.92 -8.56
C LEU A 103 -23.57 11.61 -9.92
N GLU A 104 -24.48 11.13 -10.78
CA GLU A 104 -24.72 11.74 -12.10
C GLU A 104 -25.29 13.16 -11.96
N GLU A 105 -26.23 13.40 -11.05
CA GLU A 105 -26.77 14.72 -10.74
C GLU A 105 -25.67 15.67 -10.21
N ALA A 106 -24.77 15.16 -9.36
CA ALA A 106 -23.63 15.93 -8.89
C ALA A 106 -22.64 16.29 -10.00
N ALA A 107 -22.41 15.38 -10.94
CA ALA A 107 -21.57 15.62 -12.11
C ALA A 107 -22.21 16.65 -13.06
N ASN A 108 -23.52 16.51 -13.33
CA ASN A 108 -24.27 17.45 -14.17
C ASN A 108 -24.32 18.86 -13.57
N ALA A 109 -24.37 18.97 -12.24
CA ALA A 109 -24.27 20.24 -11.52
C ALA A 109 -22.84 20.79 -11.40
N GLY A 110 -21.83 20.13 -11.98
CA GLY A 110 -20.42 20.56 -11.93
C GLY A 110 -19.76 20.43 -10.55
N ARG A 111 -20.36 19.71 -9.61
CA ARG A 111 -19.82 19.53 -8.24
C ARG A 111 -18.70 18.50 -8.18
N ILE A 112 -18.74 17.51 -9.08
CA ILE A 112 -17.71 16.47 -9.20
C ILE A 112 -17.42 16.20 -10.69
N HIS A 113 -16.25 15.64 -10.96
CA HIS A 113 -15.92 15.08 -12.26
C HIS A 113 -16.01 13.56 -12.20
N LEU A 114 -16.76 12.95 -13.12
CA LEU A 114 -16.86 11.49 -13.25
C LEU A 114 -16.25 11.04 -14.56
N GLU A 115 -15.35 10.06 -14.45
CA GLU A 115 -14.76 9.35 -15.59
C GLU A 115 -15.19 7.88 -15.50
N ARG A 116 -15.73 7.34 -16.60
CA ARG A 116 -16.05 5.91 -16.69
C ARG A 116 -14.78 5.13 -17.03
N ILE A 117 -14.47 4.12 -16.22
CA ILE A 117 -13.36 3.20 -16.44
C ILE A 117 -13.88 1.77 -16.63
N THR A 118 -13.07 0.90 -17.24
CA THR A 118 -13.43 -0.52 -17.39
C THR A 118 -13.25 -1.32 -16.10
N VAL A 119 -13.84 -2.51 -16.06
CA VAL A 119 -13.66 -3.45 -14.94
C VAL A 119 -12.19 -3.81 -14.77
N GLU A 120 -11.45 -3.99 -15.87
CA GLU A 120 -10.02 -4.32 -15.87
C GLU A 120 -9.20 -3.18 -15.25
N GLN A 121 -9.53 -1.93 -15.56
CA GLN A 121 -8.91 -0.76 -14.93
C GLN A 121 -9.21 -0.70 -13.44
N ALA A 122 -10.46 -0.95 -13.01
CA ALA A 122 -10.81 -1.02 -11.60
C ALA A 122 -10.04 -2.13 -10.87
N VAL A 123 -9.90 -3.32 -11.47
CA VAL A 123 -9.11 -4.43 -10.93
C VAL A 123 -7.62 -4.09 -10.88
N ALA A 124 -7.08 -3.45 -11.92
CA ALA A 124 -5.68 -3.00 -11.97
C ALA A 124 -5.37 -1.97 -10.89
N SER A 125 -6.29 -1.03 -10.67
CA SER A 125 -6.24 -0.03 -9.60
C SER A 125 -6.12 -0.69 -8.22
N GLN A 126 -6.87 -1.77 -7.98
CA GLN A 126 -6.85 -2.48 -6.69
C GLN A 126 -5.96 -3.75 -6.68
N ALA A 127 -5.03 -3.87 -7.63
CA ALA A 127 -4.28 -5.11 -7.85
C ALA A 127 -3.45 -5.56 -6.62
N GLY A 128 -2.99 -4.61 -5.79
CA GLY A 128 -2.33 -4.90 -4.52
C GLY A 128 -3.25 -5.64 -3.54
N GLY A 129 -4.47 -5.14 -3.37
CA GLY A 129 -5.50 -5.74 -2.53
C GLY A 129 -5.90 -7.12 -3.03
N PHE A 130 -6.20 -7.26 -4.33
CA PHE A 130 -6.53 -8.55 -4.93
C PHE A 130 -5.43 -9.61 -4.77
N ARG A 131 -4.15 -9.24 -4.95
CA ARG A 131 -3.04 -10.18 -4.68
C ARG A 131 -3.03 -10.66 -3.24
N GLN A 132 -3.20 -9.76 -2.26
CA GLN A 132 -3.16 -10.13 -0.84
C GLN A 132 -4.36 -10.98 -0.41
N ARG A 133 -5.56 -10.63 -0.88
CA ARG A 133 -6.83 -11.21 -0.43
C ARG A 133 -7.32 -12.38 -1.29
N ARG A 134 -6.68 -12.63 -2.45
CA ARG A 134 -6.88 -13.84 -3.26
C ARG A 134 -5.66 -14.74 -3.22
N GLU A 135 -4.63 -14.44 -4.03
CA GLU A 135 -3.43 -15.29 -4.15
C GLU A 135 -2.74 -15.55 -2.80
N GLY A 136 -2.49 -14.49 -2.02
CA GLY A 136 -1.89 -14.58 -0.69
C GLY A 136 -2.79 -15.29 0.32
N LEU A 137 -4.10 -15.07 0.24
CA LEU A 137 -5.07 -15.76 1.10
C LEU A 137 -5.05 -17.26 0.86
N ALA A 138 -5.14 -17.71 -0.40
CA ALA A 138 -5.10 -19.13 -0.76
C ALA A 138 -3.90 -19.85 -0.14
N TYR A 139 -2.74 -19.19 -0.14
CA TYR A 139 -1.53 -19.74 0.47
C TYR A 139 -1.55 -19.74 1.99
N ARG A 140 -2.06 -18.68 2.64
CA ARG A 140 -2.23 -18.65 4.11
C ARG A 140 -3.22 -19.69 4.60
N LEU A 141 -4.32 -19.93 3.87
CA LEU A 141 -5.27 -21.00 4.17
C LEU A 141 -4.61 -22.38 4.08
N TYR A 142 -3.82 -22.62 3.02
CA TYR A 142 -3.04 -23.86 2.89
C TYR A 142 -2.06 -24.07 4.06
N LEU A 143 -1.38 -23.02 4.50
CA LEU A 143 -0.47 -23.11 5.65
C LEU A 143 -1.22 -23.38 6.95
N ALA A 144 -2.40 -22.78 7.15
CA ALA A 144 -3.26 -23.03 8.30
C ALA A 144 -3.73 -24.49 8.34
N ASP A 145 -4.25 -24.99 7.20
CA ASP A 145 -4.71 -26.38 7.07
C ASP A 145 -3.58 -27.36 7.34
N ARG A 146 -2.37 -27.12 6.80
CA ARG A 146 -1.20 -27.97 7.03
C ARG A 146 -0.72 -27.96 8.49
N ALA A 147 -0.94 -26.85 9.20
CA ALA A 147 -0.57 -26.71 10.60
C ALA A 147 -1.64 -27.25 11.57
N GLY A 148 -2.79 -27.68 11.06
CA GLY A 148 -3.91 -28.13 11.89
C GLY A 148 -4.53 -27.01 12.75
N VAL A 149 -4.30 -25.74 12.40
CA VAL A 149 -4.86 -24.61 13.15
C VAL A 149 -6.22 -24.23 12.61
N TRP A 150 -7.14 -23.88 13.51
CA TRP A 150 -8.46 -23.40 13.11
C TRP A 150 -8.35 -22.15 12.23
N ARG A 151 -9.20 -22.09 11.20
CA ARG A 151 -9.35 -20.93 10.34
C ARG A 151 -10.79 -20.79 9.84
N PRO A 152 -11.26 -19.56 9.54
CA PRO A 152 -12.61 -19.35 9.05
C PRO A 152 -12.81 -19.98 7.64
N PRO A 153 -14.06 -20.34 7.28
CA PRO A 153 -14.40 -20.72 5.91
C PRO A 153 -14.21 -19.51 4.98
N LYS A 154 -13.72 -19.76 3.76
CA LYS A 154 -13.47 -18.74 2.75
C LYS A 154 -13.86 -19.21 1.36
N ARG A 155 -14.26 -18.26 0.51
CA ARG A 155 -14.60 -18.49 -0.90
C ARG A 155 -13.36 -18.89 -1.70
N VAL A 156 -12.20 -18.38 -1.30
CA VAL A 156 -10.90 -18.73 -1.86
C VAL A 156 -10.47 -20.11 -1.37
N ARG A 157 -10.17 -21.02 -2.31
CA ARG A 157 -9.68 -22.36 -1.99
C ARG A 157 -8.21 -22.33 -1.51
N PRO A 158 -7.84 -23.13 -0.50
CA PRO A 158 -6.44 -23.31 -0.11
C PRO A 158 -5.58 -23.78 -1.29
N SER A 159 -4.40 -23.18 -1.46
CA SER A 159 -3.50 -23.54 -2.55
C SER A 159 -2.03 -23.24 -2.25
N ASN A 160 -1.16 -24.16 -2.64
CA ASN A 160 0.30 -24.02 -2.60
C ASN A 160 0.91 -23.77 -3.99
N ARG A 161 0.10 -23.47 -5.01
CA ARG A 161 0.54 -23.32 -6.42
C ARG A 161 1.12 -21.93 -6.71
N LEU A 162 2.18 -21.58 -5.99
CA LEU A 162 2.89 -20.30 -6.13
C LEU A 162 4.39 -20.51 -6.33
N SER A 163 5.07 -19.52 -6.92
CA SER A 163 6.53 -19.53 -7.00
C SER A 163 7.17 -19.50 -5.60
N ARG A 164 8.37 -20.07 -5.45
CA ARG A 164 9.13 -20.05 -4.17
C ARG A 164 9.29 -18.62 -3.64
N ARG A 165 9.56 -17.66 -4.54
CA ARG A 165 9.67 -16.23 -4.22
C ARG A 165 8.36 -15.66 -3.66
N ARG A 166 7.21 -15.96 -4.28
CA ARG A 166 5.90 -15.49 -3.78
C ARG A 166 5.56 -16.07 -2.41
N LYS A 167 5.82 -17.37 -2.21
CA LYS A 167 5.68 -18.01 -0.90
C LYS A 167 6.52 -17.33 0.18
N ALA A 168 7.77 -16.99 -0.14
CA ALA A 168 8.67 -16.29 0.77
C ALA A 168 8.15 -14.88 1.11
N ILE A 169 7.66 -14.13 0.11
CA ILE A 169 7.04 -12.81 0.31
C ILE A 169 5.86 -12.91 1.28
N TYR A 170 4.93 -13.83 1.06
CA TYR A 170 3.74 -13.95 1.93
C TYR A 170 4.11 -14.40 3.35
N ARG A 171 5.04 -15.34 3.51
CA ARG A 171 5.54 -15.73 4.85
C ARG A 171 6.18 -14.56 5.59
N LEU A 172 7.05 -13.80 4.92
CA LEU A 172 7.69 -12.64 5.55
C LEU A 172 6.68 -11.56 5.91
N ARG A 173 5.64 -11.32 5.11
CA ARG A 173 4.58 -10.36 5.47
C ARG A 173 3.81 -10.76 6.73
N THR A 174 3.41 -12.03 6.82
CA THR A 174 2.76 -12.54 8.04
C THR A 174 3.71 -12.44 9.24
N LEU A 175 4.98 -12.80 9.07
CA LEU A 175 5.98 -12.69 10.13
C LEU A 175 6.25 -11.24 10.56
N LEU A 176 6.35 -10.29 9.63
CA LEU A 176 6.51 -8.86 9.89
C LEU A 176 5.34 -8.32 10.70
N SER A 177 4.12 -8.68 10.30
CA SER A 177 2.88 -8.32 11.02
C SER A 177 2.91 -8.86 12.44
N GLU A 178 3.12 -10.16 12.63
CA GLU A 178 3.11 -10.80 13.95
C GLU A 178 4.23 -10.29 14.87
N ARG A 179 5.47 -10.19 14.36
CA ARG A 179 6.61 -9.72 15.18
C ARG A 179 6.53 -8.25 15.53
N SER A 180 5.94 -7.41 14.68
CA SER A 180 5.85 -5.96 14.94
C SER A 180 5.16 -5.66 16.28
N HIS A 181 4.09 -6.40 16.62
CA HIS A 181 3.40 -6.26 17.91
C HIS A 181 4.35 -6.56 19.08
N ALA A 182 5.03 -7.72 19.05
CA ALA A 182 5.93 -8.13 20.14
C ALA A 182 7.17 -7.23 20.25
N ALA A 183 7.76 -6.82 19.12
CA ALA A 183 8.90 -5.92 19.07
C ALA A 183 8.55 -4.54 19.64
N PHE A 184 7.35 -4.04 19.34
CA PHE A 184 6.92 -2.75 19.86
C PHE A 184 6.63 -2.81 21.35
N GLN A 185 6.04 -3.90 21.85
CA GLN A 185 5.88 -4.13 23.29
C GLN A 185 7.22 -4.13 24.03
N ARG A 186 8.28 -4.73 23.45
CA ARG A 186 9.64 -4.65 24.02
C ARG A 186 10.19 -3.22 24.00
N ALA A 187 10.00 -2.49 22.92
CA ALA A 187 10.41 -1.09 22.82
C ALA A 187 9.71 -0.20 23.86
N LEU A 188 8.42 -0.44 24.13
CA LEU A 188 7.67 0.27 25.18
C LEU A 188 8.25 -0.03 26.57
N LYS A 189 8.51 -1.30 26.89
CA LYS A 189 9.12 -1.70 28.18
C LYS A 189 10.52 -1.11 28.39
N ALA A 190 11.30 -1.01 27.32
CA ALA A 190 12.64 -0.41 27.35
C ALA A 190 12.64 1.12 27.27
N GLY A 191 11.49 1.76 27.00
CA GLY A 191 11.41 3.21 26.75
C GLY A 191 12.19 3.68 25.50
N ALA A 192 12.50 2.77 24.56
CA ALA A 192 13.42 3.02 23.46
C ALA A 192 12.89 2.50 22.11
N PHE A 193 12.50 3.42 21.21
CA PHE A 193 11.98 3.07 19.87
C PHE A 193 12.99 2.33 18.98
N GLU A 194 14.28 2.57 19.17
CA GLU A 194 15.33 1.88 18.40
C GLU A 194 15.30 0.36 18.60
N VAL A 195 14.81 -0.14 19.75
CA VAL A 195 14.59 -1.58 19.96
C VAL A 195 13.63 -2.14 18.91
N PHE A 196 12.49 -1.46 18.68
CA PHE A 196 11.55 -1.85 17.63
C PHE A 196 12.18 -1.74 16.25
N ARG A 197 12.87 -0.63 15.96
CA ARG A 197 13.49 -0.42 14.66
C ARG A 197 14.49 -1.54 14.34
N ASN A 198 15.42 -1.82 15.24
CA ASN A 198 16.48 -2.81 15.03
C ASN A 198 15.93 -4.23 14.85
N GLU A 199 14.95 -4.63 15.67
CA GLU A 199 14.33 -5.95 15.55
C GLU A 199 13.59 -6.13 14.21
N MET A 200 12.87 -5.09 13.77
CA MET A 200 12.12 -5.16 12.52
C MET A 200 13.02 -5.01 11.28
N GLN A 201 14.13 -4.27 11.39
CA GLN A 201 15.03 -3.97 10.27
C GLN A 201 15.58 -5.23 9.60
N ALA A 202 15.99 -6.24 10.38
CA ALA A 202 16.49 -7.51 9.85
C ALA A 202 15.45 -8.23 8.96
N LEU A 203 14.17 -8.20 9.35
CA LEU A 203 13.08 -8.79 8.57
C LEU A 203 12.73 -7.95 7.35
N LEU A 204 12.77 -6.63 7.50
CA LEU A 204 12.57 -5.70 6.39
C LEU A 204 13.64 -5.89 5.30
N ASP A 205 14.88 -6.14 5.67
CA ASP A 205 15.96 -6.35 4.70
C ASP A 205 15.80 -7.66 3.94
N GLN A 206 15.40 -8.74 4.61
CA GLN A 206 15.03 -9.99 3.96
C GLN A 206 13.84 -9.78 3.01
N TYR A 207 12.82 -9.05 3.44
CA TYR A 207 11.65 -8.74 2.63
C TYR A 207 12.02 -7.91 1.40
N ARG A 208 12.79 -6.84 1.56
CA ARG A 208 13.27 -5.97 0.47
C ARG A 208 14.15 -6.73 -0.51
N ALA A 209 15.00 -7.65 -0.03
CA ALA A 209 15.82 -8.49 -0.89
C ALA A 209 14.98 -9.32 -1.86
N LEU A 210 13.79 -9.78 -1.45
CA LEU A 210 12.86 -10.49 -2.32
C LEU A 210 12.23 -9.60 -3.40
N TYR A 211 12.38 -8.28 -3.38
CA TYR A 211 11.92 -7.38 -4.45
C TYR A 211 13.07 -6.84 -5.30
N ARG A 212 14.33 -7.08 -4.90
CA ARG A 212 15.48 -6.68 -5.71
C ARG A 212 15.43 -7.42 -7.06
N PRO A 213 15.64 -6.71 -8.18
CA PRO A 213 15.78 -7.36 -9.48
C PRO A 213 17.03 -8.25 -9.44
N THR A 214 16.96 -9.41 -10.09
CA THR A 214 18.13 -10.30 -10.21
C THR A 214 19.27 -9.59 -10.97
N PHE A 215 20.50 -10.07 -10.80
CA PHE A 215 21.67 -9.53 -11.50
C PHE A 215 21.42 -9.39 -13.02
N TRP A 216 20.88 -10.43 -13.65
CA TRP A 216 20.51 -10.44 -15.06
C TRP A 216 19.41 -9.43 -15.43
N GLN A 217 18.41 -9.24 -14.56
CA GLN A 217 17.39 -8.21 -14.75
C GLN A 217 17.97 -6.79 -14.65
N ARG A 218 18.99 -6.58 -13.81
CA ARG A 218 19.72 -5.31 -13.71
C ARG A 218 20.53 -5.04 -14.98
N ILE A 219 21.27 -6.04 -15.48
CA ILE A 219 22.00 -5.95 -16.74
C ILE A 219 21.06 -5.63 -17.90
N ARG A 220 19.97 -6.40 -18.05
CA ARG A 220 18.99 -6.19 -19.13
C ARG A 220 18.37 -4.80 -19.07
N LYS A 221 18.01 -4.31 -17.88
CA LYS A 221 17.53 -2.93 -17.70
C LYS A 221 18.60 -1.89 -18.05
N GLY A 222 19.87 -2.15 -17.73
CA GLY A 222 21.00 -1.31 -18.11
C GLY A 222 21.19 -1.19 -19.61
N VAL A 223 21.17 -2.33 -20.32
CA VAL A 223 21.26 -2.41 -21.78
C VAL A 223 20.09 -1.69 -22.45
N VAL A 224 18.85 -1.97 -22.04
CA VAL A 224 17.63 -1.31 -22.58
C VAL A 224 17.66 0.20 -22.35
N ARG A 225 18.12 0.66 -21.17
CA ARG A 225 18.28 2.10 -20.90
C ARG A 225 19.33 2.74 -21.79
N ARG A 226 20.46 2.06 -22.03
CA ARG A 226 21.55 2.55 -22.88
C ARG A 226 21.11 2.64 -24.34
N TRP A 227 20.38 1.62 -24.83
CA TRP A 227 19.76 1.61 -26.16
C TRP A 227 18.73 2.73 -26.35
N LYS A 228 17.81 2.92 -25.40
CA LYS A 228 16.82 4.04 -25.44
C LYS A 228 17.46 5.43 -25.40
N ARG A 229 18.63 5.60 -24.76
CA ARG A 229 19.38 6.86 -24.80
C ARG A 229 20.02 7.08 -26.18
N TRP A 230 20.57 6.02 -26.76
CA TRP A 230 21.14 6.05 -28.11
C TRP A 230 20.10 6.43 -29.16
N THR A 231 18.92 5.79 -29.16
CA THR A 231 17.86 6.11 -30.12
C THR A 231 17.31 7.53 -29.97
N ARG A 232 17.18 8.03 -28.73
CA ARG A 232 16.80 9.44 -28.48
C ARG A 232 17.86 10.44 -28.94
N LYS A 233 19.15 10.08 -28.85
CA LYS A 233 20.25 10.92 -29.32
C LYS A 233 20.32 10.95 -30.85
N ALA A 234 20.12 9.81 -31.50
CA ALA A 234 20.03 9.70 -32.96
C ALA A 234 18.85 10.51 -33.53
N ASN A 235 17.65 10.40 -32.93
CA ASN A 235 16.48 11.18 -33.37
C ASN A 235 16.64 12.70 -33.16
N ARG A 236 17.46 13.14 -32.20
CA ARG A 236 17.76 14.57 -31.98
C ARG A 236 18.82 15.13 -32.93
N GLN A 237 19.57 14.28 -33.61
CA GLN A 237 20.56 14.68 -34.61
C GLN A 237 20.01 14.63 -36.05
N ALA A 238 18.82 14.05 -36.22
CA ALA A 238 18.10 13.94 -37.49
C ALA A 238 16.92 14.93 -37.61
N SER A 239 16.79 15.87 -36.67
CA SER A 239 15.85 17.01 -36.66
C SER A 239 16.67 18.29 -36.59
#